data_AF-A0A8J2RKY3-F1
#
_entry.id   AF-A0A8J2RKY3-F1
#
_cell.length_a   1.000
_cell.length_b   1.000
_cell.length_c   1.000
_cell.angle_alpha   90.00
_cell.angle_beta   90.00
_cell.angle_gamma   90.00
#
_symmetry.space_group_name_H-M   'P 1'
#
loop_
_entity.id
_entity.type
_entity.pdbx_description
1 polymer ?
#
loop_
_entity_poly.entity_id
_entity_poly.type
_entity_poly.pdbx_seq_one_letter_code
_entity_poly.pdbx_strand_id
1 'polypeptide(L)'
;MDSRLSRLYDVISQAINENSVSEFNSVLPFYSMDQILLVSLLYKEQDETLLVIAMKKKQFAIINKFMEIFEHSSKIEVGPSPARCHPAYLLAIQELFSHEIPLPEVIDNIIQDLDYPWWLQLLAYSFIINTSSNSTGPSRQGKVDALEFIGASLMFDSSDSSAPLIGLKCWKKAMTLRDSAADGEFPIPKIPLHGLLGLSGEVLGSVTEVMSVERIQEWEQQLMRPNWPRFPQTLQIQALLIQHRICSEENPRQTSPSCLYLKSLLTYGNHLYDSGRYDHAINTYLLVLEQMTGFDPKMTHPKAIEDFNLTLGKLSSCFNELLREPLTSPKREKLSPANIVMAIKFCTTIAKFFPKPKTNYSISRNHSSFVAGHIYDFLIILVDVYPQMNSQDKKQLEEHISSYINSNEKDTSTLLHAAIWPYQFNLKSINLFLRLGADPNATDVNGKTALHILASKWSWYDTKNELYVQVFQTLVNAGGHLYMATPEGKTVVSILKESVRENSYCHPYLESIINAVPPLTCYCARVIRQHGIPFNEDYQLPSTLQTLVSLHSARGLSLPSPAASCSI
;
A
#
# COMPACT_ATOMS: atom_id res chain seq x y z
N MET A 1 28.28 31.81 13.64
CA MET A 1 27.89 30.50 13.09
C MET A 1 29.02 30.03 12.19
N ASP A 2 29.43 28.76 12.26
CA ASP A 2 30.42 28.22 11.33
C ASP A 2 29.83 28.28 9.90
N SER A 3 30.53 28.94 8.97
CA SER A 3 30.07 29.15 7.58
C SER A 3 29.61 27.85 6.89
N ARG A 4 30.16 26.72 7.35
CA ARG A 4 29.87 25.38 6.87
C ARG A 4 28.48 24.87 7.30
N LEU A 5 28.04 25.13 8.54
CA LEU A 5 26.72 24.70 9.03
C LEU A 5 25.56 25.52 8.44
N SER A 6 25.79 26.81 8.18
CA SER A 6 24.81 27.64 7.47
C SER A 6 24.54 27.11 6.07
N ARG A 7 25.61 26.72 5.35
CA ARG A 7 25.48 26.13 4.02
C ARG A 7 24.75 24.78 4.03
N LEU A 8 24.93 23.96 5.08
CA LEU A 8 24.18 22.72 5.25
C LEU A 8 22.69 22.99 5.44
N TYR A 9 22.35 24.00 6.25
CA TYR A 9 20.97 24.41 6.47
C TYR A 9 20.29 24.84 5.17
N ASP A 10 20.93 25.71 4.39
CA ASP A 10 20.37 26.25 3.14
C ASP A 10 20.03 25.13 2.14
N VAL A 11 20.92 24.13 2.00
CA VAL A 11 20.70 23.03 1.07
C VAL A 11 19.59 22.09 1.55
N ILE A 12 19.53 21.77 2.84
CA ILE A 12 18.43 20.93 3.37
C ILE A 12 17.09 21.69 3.28
N SER A 13 17.09 23.00 3.56
CA SER A 13 15.91 23.86 3.41
C SER A 13 15.44 23.92 1.94
N GLN A 14 16.37 24.01 0.99
CA GLN A 14 16.06 23.93 -0.44
C GLN A 14 15.50 22.55 -0.82
N ALA A 15 16.10 21.47 -0.34
CA ALA A 15 15.60 20.12 -0.55
C ALA A 15 14.17 19.95 -0.05
N ILE A 16 13.85 20.53 1.12
CA ILE A 16 12.48 20.62 1.66
C ILE A 16 11.60 21.48 0.73
N ASN A 17 12.02 22.66 0.31
CA ASN A 17 11.22 23.50 -0.58
C ASN A 17 10.89 22.82 -1.92
N GLU A 18 11.80 22.02 -2.45
CA GLU A 18 11.65 21.28 -3.71
C GLU A 18 11.06 19.87 -3.54
N ASN A 19 10.86 19.40 -2.30
CA ASN A 19 10.52 18.01 -1.97
C ASN A 19 11.47 16.99 -2.64
N SER A 20 12.77 17.29 -2.64
CA SER A 20 13.80 16.59 -3.43
C SER A 20 14.73 15.76 -2.55
N VAL A 21 14.50 14.44 -2.51
CA VAL A 21 15.40 13.50 -1.81
C VAL A 21 16.78 13.45 -2.46
N SER A 22 16.89 13.67 -3.77
CA SER A 22 18.18 13.76 -4.45
C SER A 22 19.01 14.95 -3.98
N GLU A 23 18.37 16.10 -3.80
CA GLU A 23 19.03 17.30 -3.28
C GLU A 23 19.50 17.07 -1.85
N PHE A 24 18.65 16.45 -1.01
CA PHE A 24 19.01 16.04 0.34
C PHE A 24 20.22 15.09 0.35
N ASN A 25 20.20 14.06 -0.50
CA ASN A 25 21.29 13.08 -0.55
C ASN A 25 22.61 13.67 -1.07
N SER A 26 22.56 14.78 -1.81
CA SER A 26 23.75 15.42 -2.38
C SER A 26 24.72 15.94 -1.29
N VAL A 27 24.21 16.27 -0.10
CA VAL A 27 25.04 16.81 1.00
C VAL A 27 25.63 15.74 1.90
N LEU A 28 25.07 14.53 1.96
CA LEU A 28 25.52 13.45 2.86
C LEU A 28 27.03 13.14 2.79
N PRO A 29 27.71 13.18 1.63
CA PRO A 29 29.14 12.89 1.56
C PRO A 29 30.04 13.96 2.19
N PHE A 30 29.53 15.18 2.43
CA PHE A 30 30.34 16.36 2.76
C PHE A 30 30.30 16.76 4.24
N TYR A 31 29.43 16.15 5.03
CA TYR A 31 29.17 16.49 6.43
C TYR A 31 29.13 15.23 7.30
N SER A 32 29.49 15.34 8.57
CA SER A 32 29.31 14.22 9.50
C SER A 32 27.84 14.04 9.87
N MET A 33 27.46 12.84 10.30
CA MET A 33 26.09 12.56 10.76
C MET A 33 25.68 13.48 11.90
N ASP A 34 26.57 13.80 12.83
CA ASP A 34 26.29 14.73 13.94
C ASP A 34 25.99 16.16 13.46
N GLN A 35 26.70 16.62 12.42
CA GLN A 35 26.45 17.95 11.83
C GLN A 35 25.08 18.00 11.15
N ILE A 36 24.73 16.94 10.42
CA ILE A 36 23.42 16.81 9.79
C ILE A 36 22.33 16.74 10.86
N LEU A 37 22.53 15.95 11.91
CA LEU A 37 21.60 15.79 13.02
C LEU A 37 21.34 17.10 13.77
N LEU A 38 22.42 17.84 14.08
CA LEU A 38 22.35 19.15 14.72
C LEU A 38 21.55 20.15 13.88
N VAL A 39 21.84 20.25 12.58
CA VAL A 39 21.15 21.19 11.68
C VAL A 39 19.69 20.79 11.43
N SER A 40 19.41 19.49 11.37
CA SER A 40 18.07 18.97 11.08
C SER A 40 17.09 19.12 12.26
N LEU A 41 17.57 18.93 13.49
CA LEU A 41 16.73 18.78 14.68
C LEU A 41 16.82 19.91 15.70
N LEU A 42 17.96 20.60 15.77
CA LEU A 42 18.24 21.53 16.88
C LEU A 42 18.46 22.95 16.37
N TYR A 43 18.87 23.11 15.11
CA TYR A 43 18.95 24.43 14.50
C TYR A 43 17.56 24.92 14.12
N LYS A 44 17.27 26.16 14.54
CA LYS A 44 16.00 26.84 14.28
C LYS A 44 16.22 28.07 13.44
N GLU A 45 15.38 28.25 12.44
CA GLU A 45 15.18 29.54 11.78
C GLU A 45 13.69 29.88 11.92
N GLN A 46 13.38 31.10 12.37
CA GLN A 46 12.00 31.52 12.70
C GLN A 46 11.31 30.59 13.72
N ASP A 47 12.06 30.11 14.71
CA ASP A 47 11.61 29.20 15.77
C ASP A 47 11.15 27.79 15.32
N GLU A 48 11.36 27.39 14.06
CA GLU A 48 11.04 26.04 13.58
C GLU A 48 12.28 25.24 13.18
N THR A 49 12.25 23.92 13.43
CA THR A 49 13.27 22.98 12.96
C THR A 49 12.94 22.51 11.53
N LEU A 50 13.96 22.09 10.77
CA LEU A 50 13.75 21.60 9.40
C LEU A 50 12.85 20.36 9.34
N LEU A 51 12.93 19.48 10.36
CA LEU A 51 12.04 18.33 10.48
C LEU A 51 10.58 18.75 10.66
N VAL A 52 10.31 19.76 11.50
CA VAL A 52 8.96 20.29 11.74
C VAL A 52 8.41 20.95 10.48
N ILE A 53 9.23 21.70 9.74
CA ILE A 53 8.84 22.28 8.45
C ILE A 53 8.46 21.16 7.46
N ALA A 54 9.24 20.08 7.38
CA ALA A 54 8.95 18.93 6.53
C ALA A 54 7.63 18.24 6.93
N MET A 55 7.36 18.09 8.23
CA MET A 55 6.10 17.56 8.78
C MET A 55 4.90 18.44 8.41
N LYS A 56 4.97 19.75 8.65
CA LYS A 56 3.90 20.70 8.28
C LYS A 56 3.61 20.68 6.78
N LYS A 57 4.63 20.46 5.95
CA LYS A 57 4.50 20.33 4.48
C LYS A 57 4.11 18.92 4.01
N LYS A 58 3.97 17.94 4.91
CA LYS A 58 3.68 16.52 4.60
C LYS A 58 4.67 15.90 3.61
N GLN A 59 5.95 16.22 3.74
CA GLN A 59 7.00 15.73 2.84
C GLN A 59 7.58 14.42 3.36
N PHE A 60 6.77 13.35 3.31
CA PHE A 60 7.09 12.05 3.90
C PHE A 60 8.44 11.46 3.45
N ALA A 61 8.81 11.64 2.18
CA ALA A 61 10.09 11.14 1.67
C ALA A 61 11.31 11.82 2.32
N ILE A 62 11.18 13.10 2.69
CA ILE A 62 12.23 13.84 3.41
C ILE A 62 12.20 13.50 4.90
N ILE A 63 11.02 13.36 5.50
CA ILE A 63 10.85 12.91 6.88
C ILE A 63 11.53 11.54 7.07
N ASN A 64 11.26 10.59 6.18
CA ASN A 64 11.90 9.27 6.23
C ASN A 64 13.40 9.36 6.09
N LYS A 65 13.92 10.28 5.26
CA LYS A 65 15.36 10.51 5.14
C LYS A 65 15.98 11.03 6.44
N PHE A 66 15.30 11.93 7.16
CA PHE A 66 15.72 12.31 8.50
C PHE A 66 15.71 11.10 9.45
N MET A 67 14.67 10.26 9.40
CA MET A 67 14.56 9.06 10.23
C MET A 67 15.63 8.01 9.97
N GLU A 68 15.98 7.74 8.71
CA GLU A 68 17.08 6.85 8.32
C GLU A 68 18.42 7.31 8.92
N ILE A 69 18.65 8.62 8.89
CA ILE A 69 19.86 9.22 9.45
C ILE A 69 19.88 9.02 10.97
N PHE A 70 18.75 9.19 11.65
CA PHE A 70 18.63 8.94 13.08
C PHE A 70 18.86 7.47 13.45
N GLU A 71 18.35 6.53 12.65
CA GLU A 71 18.56 5.11 12.88
C GLU A 71 20.02 4.71 12.69
N HIS A 72 20.69 5.27 11.67
CA HIS A 72 22.09 4.98 11.42
C HIS A 72 22.98 5.51 12.54
N SER A 73 22.73 6.73 13.03
CA SER A 73 23.50 7.35 14.09
C SER A 73 23.28 6.69 15.47
N SER A 74 22.12 6.08 15.73
CA SER A 74 21.87 5.35 16.97
C SER A 74 22.53 3.96 17.00
N LYS A 75 22.60 3.26 15.86
CA LYS A 75 23.26 1.94 15.72
C LYS A 75 24.78 2.00 15.90
N ILE A 76 25.42 3.14 15.62
CA ILE A 76 26.89 3.27 15.65
C ILE A 76 27.45 3.35 17.07
N GLU A 77 26.71 3.91 18.04
CA GLU A 77 27.27 4.18 19.38
C GLU A 77 26.60 3.40 20.53
N VAL A 78 25.43 2.79 20.31
CA VAL A 78 24.55 2.44 21.43
C VAL A 78 23.73 1.19 21.13
N GLY A 79 23.97 0.10 21.88
CA GLY A 79 23.07 -1.06 21.87
C GLY A 79 21.61 -0.71 22.24
N PRO A 80 20.65 -1.64 22.13
CA PRO A 80 19.19 -1.36 22.14
C PRO A 80 18.61 -0.88 23.49
N SER A 81 19.43 -0.45 24.46
CA SER A 81 18.97 0.01 25.77
C SER A 81 18.70 1.52 25.78
N PRO A 82 17.52 1.98 26.25
CA PRO A 82 17.17 3.40 26.40
C PRO A 82 18.16 4.21 27.25
N ALA A 83 18.87 3.54 28.18
CA ALA A 83 19.83 4.16 29.10
C ALA A 83 21.11 4.68 28.44
N ARG A 84 21.22 4.50 27.13
CA ARG A 84 22.48 4.58 26.42
C ARG A 84 22.39 5.57 25.24
N CYS A 85 21.21 6.15 24.96
CA CYS A 85 20.96 7.15 23.90
C CYS A 85 21.77 8.45 24.09
N HIS A 86 22.32 8.98 23.00
CA HIS A 86 23.01 10.28 22.99
C HIS A 86 22.09 11.44 23.44
N PRO A 87 22.56 12.38 24.27
CA PRO A 87 21.74 13.47 24.83
C PRO A 87 21.04 14.36 23.78
N ALA A 88 21.65 14.53 22.61
CA ALA A 88 21.05 15.28 21.50
C ALA A 88 19.71 14.68 21.02
N TYR A 89 19.51 13.36 21.14
CA TYR A 89 18.26 12.70 20.77
C TYR A 89 17.12 13.06 21.72
N LEU A 90 17.39 13.10 23.03
CA LEU A 90 16.38 13.48 24.02
C LEU A 90 15.96 14.95 23.84
N LEU A 91 16.91 15.83 23.51
CA LEU A 91 16.62 17.24 23.20
C LEU A 91 15.80 17.41 21.93
N ALA A 92 16.14 16.67 20.87
CA ALA A 92 15.42 16.70 19.61
C ALA A 92 13.97 16.20 19.74
N ILE A 93 13.78 15.12 20.51
CA ILE A 93 12.46 14.59 20.87
C ILE A 93 11.65 15.65 21.64
N GLN A 94 12.25 16.30 22.64
CA GLN A 94 11.58 17.36 23.39
C GLN A 94 11.20 18.54 22.48
N GLU A 95 12.06 18.89 21.52
CA GLU A 95 11.82 19.98 20.58
C GLU A 95 10.69 19.67 19.59
N LEU A 96 10.58 18.44 19.11
CA LEU A 96 9.47 18.01 18.26
C LEU A 96 8.09 18.22 18.91
N PHE A 97 8.05 18.31 20.23
CA PHE A 97 6.83 18.45 21.02
C PHE A 97 6.56 19.88 21.52
N SER A 98 7.38 20.85 21.09
CA SER A 98 7.22 22.29 21.41
C SER A 98 6.32 23.03 20.41
N HIS A 99 5.98 22.41 19.27
CA HIS A 99 5.29 23.05 18.14
C HIS A 99 3.78 22.75 18.10
N GLU A 100 3.04 23.54 17.32
CA GLU A 100 1.57 23.47 17.18
C GLU A 100 1.02 22.18 16.51
N ILE A 101 1.86 21.17 16.22
CA ILE A 101 1.41 19.90 15.61
C ILE A 101 0.87 18.99 16.71
N PRO A 102 -0.32 18.37 16.55
CA PRO A 102 -0.82 17.36 17.47
C PRO A 102 0.22 16.26 17.72
N LEU A 103 0.40 15.94 18.98
CA LEU A 103 1.50 15.08 19.42
C LEU A 103 1.38 13.64 18.86
N PRO A 104 0.20 13.02 18.81
CA PRO A 104 0.00 11.77 18.09
C PRO A 104 0.28 11.86 16.59
N GLU A 105 0.01 12.98 15.91
CA GLU A 105 0.40 13.17 14.50
C GLU A 105 1.93 13.18 14.33
N VAL A 106 2.67 13.82 15.25
CA VAL A 106 4.15 13.77 15.25
C VAL A 106 4.65 12.34 15.46
N ILE A 107 4.09 11.63 16.45
CA ILE A 107 4.45 10.24 16.76
C ILE A 107 4.14 9.33 15.57
N ASP A 108 2.97 9.52 14.95
CA ASP A 108 2.52 8.77 13.79
C ASP A 108 3.48 8.97 12.60
N ASN A 109 3.92 10.21 12.32
CA ASN A 109 4.82 10.50 11.20
C ASN A 109 6.27 10.00 11.42
N ILE A 110 6.76 9.97 12.66
CA ILE A 110 8.16 9.62 12.97
C ILE A 110 8.39 8.10 12.92
N ILE A 111 7.42 7.30 13.34
CA ILE A 111 7.65 5.88 13.71
C ILE A 111 7.43 4.90 12.55
N GLN A 112 7.09 5.39 11.36
CA GLN A 112 6.53 4.55 10.29
C GLN A 112 7.51 3.57 9.62
N ASP A 113 8.81 3.91 9.58
CA ASP A 113 9.83 3.15 8.82
C ASP A 113 10.81 2.35 9.68
N LEU A 114 10.62 2.33 10.99
CA LEU A 114 11.50 1.59 11.88
C LEU A 114 10.86 0.25 12.23
N ASP A 115 11.38 -0.82 11.61
CA ASP A 115 11.05 -2.21 11.95
C ASP A 115 11.25 -2.52 13.46
N TYR A 116 11.96 -1.64 14.18
CA TYR A 116 12.22 -1.73 15.61
C TYR A 116 11.69 -0.49 16.36
N PRO A 117 10.62 -0.59 17.15
CA PRO A 117 9.98 0.52 17.85
C PRO A 117 10.73 0.94 19.13
N TRP A 118 12.07 0.83 19.17
CA TRP A 118 12.86 1.28 20.33
C TRP A 118 12.63 2.77 20.64
N TRP A 119 12.29 3.57 19.62
CA TRP A 119 11.86 4.95 19.77
C TRP A 119 10.61 5.09 20.61
N LEU A 120 9.62 4.22 20.42
CA LEU A 120 8.35 4.28 21.13
C LEU A 120 8.56 4.08 22.64
N GLN A 121 9.49 3.20 23.01
CA GLN A 121 9.89 3.02 24.41
C GLN A 121 10.67 4.23 24.94
N LEU A 122 11.60 4.80 24.16
CA LEU A 122 12.34 6.00 24.56
C LEU A 122 11.39 7.19 24.79
N LEU A 123 10.42 7.37 23.89
CA LEU A 123 9.34 8.33 24.02
C LEU A 123 8.51 8.07 25.28
N ALA A 124 8.11 6.82 25.52
CA ALA A 124 7.41 6.45 26.75
C ALA A 124 8.19 6.89 28.00
N TYR A 125 9.49 6.58 28.07
CA TYR A 125 10.32 6.99 29.21
C TYR A 125 10.42 8.51 29.35
N SER A 126 10.57 9.24 28.25
CA SER A 126 10.68 10.70 28.31
C SER A 126 9.39 11.34 28.86
N PHE A 127 8.21 10.87 28.45
CA PHE A 127 6.93 11.36 28.97
C PHE A 127 6.60 10.87 30.38
N ILE A 128 7.05 9.67 30.76
CA ILE A 128 6.88 9.16 32.13
C ILE A 128 7.71 9.98 33.13
N ILE A 129 8.95 10.34 32.75
CA ILE A 129 9.93 11.00 33.62
C ILE A 129 9.74 12.53 33.64
N ASN A 130 9.46 13.17 32.50
CA ASN A 130 9.34 14.64 32.42
C ASN A 130 8.02 15.15 33.02
N THR A 131 8.09 15.57 34.28
CA THR A 131 6.96 16.13 35.05
C THR A 131 6.96 17.64 35.21
N SER A 132 7.95 18.38 34.69
CA SER A 132 8.02 19.83 34.92
C SER A 132 7.08 20.63 34.00
N SER A 133 6.33 21.53 34.62
CA SER A 133 5.54 22.62 34.05
C SER A 133 6.43 23.75 33.52
N ASN A 134 7.47 23.43 32.74
CA ASN A 134 8.18 24.46 32.02
C ASN A 134 7.30 24.94 30.85
N SER A 135 7.14 26.25 30.75
CA SER A 135 6.20 26.99 29.87
C SER A 135 6.44 26.83 28.36
N THR A 136 7.31 25.93 27.95
CA THR A 136 7.68 25.66 26.55
C THR A 136 7.37 24.23 26.10
N GLY A 137 6.72 23.41 26.94
CA GLY A 137 6.37 22.02 26.65
C GLY A 137 4.91 21.79 26.22
N PRO A 138 4.55 20.56 25.80
CA PRO A 138 3.20 20.25 25.33
C PRO A 138 2.14 20.48 26.41
N SER A 139 0.92 20.83 25.98
CA SER A 139 -0.22 21.02 26.88
C SER A 139 -0.49 19.78 27.73
N ARG A 140 -1.15 19.96 28.87
CA ARG A 140 -1.52 18.83 29.75
C ARG A 140 -2.34 17.78 29.00
N GLN A 141 -3.29 18.20 28.17
CA GLN A 141 -4.08 17.32 27.31
C GLN A 141 -3.19 16.59 26.29
N GLY A 142 -2.30 17.31 25.57
CA GLY A 142 -1.40 16.69 24.60
C GLY A 142 -0.48 15.64 25.23
N LYS A 143 0.02 15.88 26.45
CA LYS A 143 0.81 14.87 27.21
C LYS A 143 -0.01 13.62 27.53
N VAL A 144 -1.28 13.80 27.90
CA VAL A 144 -2.21 12.70 28.18
C VAL A 144 -2.45 11.87 26.92
N ASP A 145 -2.78 12.51 25.80
CA ASP A 145 -3.05 11.83 24.53
C ASP A 145 -1.81 11.08 24.03
N ALA A 146 -0.62 11.68 24.15
CA ALA A 146 0.63 11.02 23.80
C ALA A 146 0.92 9.78 24.64
N LEU A 147 0.78 9.86 25.97
CA LEU A 147 0.98 8.72 26.86
C LEU A 147 -0.03 7.60 26.55
N GLU A 148 -1.29 7.94 26.28
CA GLU A 148 -2.31 6.97 25.92
C GLU A 148 -2.02 6.32 24.55
N PHE A 149 -1.63 7.11 23.56
CA PHE A 149 -1.31 6.67 22.20
C PHE A 149 -0.02 5.83 22.12
N ILE A 150 1.05 6.28 22.78
CA ILE A 150 2.31 5.53 22.91
C ILE A 150 2.06 4.21 23.65
N GLY A 151 1.35 4.27 24.78
CA GLY A 151 1.05 3.11 25.58
C GLY A 151 0.23 2.06 24.83
N ALA A 152 -0.73 2.52 24.01
CA ALA A 152 -1.52 1.65 23.15
C ALA A 152 -0.67 1.00 22.05
N SER A 153 0.20 1.76 21.41
CA SER A 153 1.08 1.27 20.35
C SER A 153 2.06 0.19 20.87
N LEU A 154 2.54 0.33 22.12
CA LEU A 154 3.43 -0.66 22.77
C LEU A 154 2.75 -2.00 23.08
N MET A 155 1.41 -2.08 23.09
CA MET A 155 0.69 -3.36 23.28
C MET A 155 0.84 -4.31 22.08
N PHE A 156 1.29 -3.78 20.94
CA PHE A 156 1.50 -4.52 19.70
C PHE A 156 2.98 -4.73 19.36
N ASP A 157 3.89 -4.21 20.20
CA ASP A 157 5.32 -4.40 20.02
C ASP A 157 5.72 -5.83 20.36
N SER A 158 6.02 -6.62 19.32
CA SER A 158 6.49 -7.99 19.49
C SER A 158 7.98 -8.11 19.71
N SER A 159 8.76 -7.05 19.52
CA SER A 159 10.23 -7.09 19.59
C SER A 159 10.74 -7.22 21.03
N ASP A 160 10.00 -6.67 21.99
CA ASP A 160 10.38 -6.65 23.41
C ASP A 160 9.24 -7.16 24.29
N SER A 161 9.53 -8.17 25.13
CA SER A 161 8.57 -8.71 26.09
C SER A 161 8.18 -7.73 27.19
N SER A 162 8.97 -6.68 27.42
CA SER A 162 8.70 -5.63 28.41
C SER A 162 7.79 -4.51 27.90
N ALA A 163 7.58 -4.41 26.58
CA ALA A 163 6.84 -3.30 25.97
C ALA A 163 5.40 -3.13 26.50
N PRO A 164 4.58 -4.20 26.67
CA PRO A 164 3.25 -4.05 27.26
C PRO A 164 3.26 -3.46 28.68
N LEU A 165 4.27 -3.80 29.48
CA LEU A 165 4.42 -3.26 30.83
C LEU A 165 4.76 -1.77 30.80
N ILE A 166 5.62 -1.33 29.88
CA ILE A 166 5.90 0.09 29.64
C ILE A 166 4.62 0.80 29.19
N GLY A 167 3.82 0.17 28.33
CA GLY A 167 2.55 0.72 27.87
C GLY A 167 1.54 0.93 29.01
N LEU A 168 1.40 -0.03 29.93
CA LEU A 168 0.54 0.14 31.11
C LEU A 168 1.01 1.28 32.02
N LYS A 169 2.33 1.45 32.19
CA LYS A 169 2.89 2.59 32.94
C LYS A 169 2.53 3.92 32.28
N CYS A 170 2.51 3.99 30.95
CA CYS A 170 2.06 5.18 30.23
C CYS A 170 0.60 5.49 30.52
N TRP A 171 -0.30 4.49 30.42
CA TRP A 171 -1.72 4.67 30.71
C TRP A 171 -1.98 5.09 32.16
N LYS A 172 -1.27 4.50 33.12
CA LYS A 172 -1.33 4.89 34.53
C LYS A 172 -0.90 6.34 34.75
N LYS A 173 0.17 6.76 34.08
CA LYS A 173 0.66 8.14 34.14
C LYS A 173 -0.34 9.12 33.51
N ALA A 174 -0.94 8.76 32.38
CA ALA A 174 -1.97 9.56 31.73
C ALA A 174 -3.19 9.78 32.65
N MET A 175 -3.68 8.73 33.32
CA MET A 175 -4.75 8.84 34.29
C MET A 175 -4.39 9.76 35.46
N THR A 176 -3.17 9.62 36.00
CA THR A 176 -2.70 10.49 37.08
C THR A 176 -2.64 11.97 36.63
N LEU A 177 -2.25 12.22 35.37
CA LEU A 177 -2.27 13.57 34.80
C LEU A 177 -3.69 14.09 34.58
N ARG A 178 -4.66 13.25 34.22
CA ARG A 178 -6.07 13.61 34.12
C ARG A 178 -6.65 14.02 35.48
N ASP A 179 -6.25 13.34 36.56
CA ASP A 179 -6.74 13.60 37.91
C ASP A 179 -5.98 14.72 38.66
N SER A 180 -4.80 15.11 38.15
CA SER A 180 -3.97 16.15 38.77
C SER A 180 -4.71 17.48 38.90
N ALA A 181 -4.76 18.04 40.12
CA ALA A 181 -5.23 19.40 40.39
C ALA A 181 -4.07 20.41 40.51
N ALA A 182 -2.86 20.03 40.08
CA ALA A 182 -1.70 20.91 40.10
C ALA A 182 -2.00 22.21 39.33
N ASP A 183 -1.48 23.33 39.84
CA ASP A 183 -1.61 24.67 39.25
C ASP A 183 -3.05 25.25 39.19
N GLY A 184 -4.01 24.66 39.92
CA GLY A 184 -5.39 25.16 39.98
C GLY A 184 -6.26 24.78 38.78
N GLU A 185 -5.77 23.89 37.92
CA GLU A 185 -6.51 23.37 36.78
C GLU A 185 -7.54 22.30 37.19
N PHE A 186 -8.68 22.28 36.50
CA PHE A 186 -9.70 21.25 36.71
C PHE A 186 -9.23 19.86 36.20
N PRO A 187 -9.74 18.76 36.77
CA PRO A 187 -9.52 17.42 36.24
C PRO A 187 -10.00 17.32 34.79
N ILE A 188 -9.26 16.57 33.97
CA ILE A 188 -9.59 16.33 32.56
C ILE A 188 -10.45 15.06 32.48
N PRO A 189 -11.74 15.16 32.11
CA PRO A 189 -12.60 13.98 32.00
C PRO A 189 -12.09 13.08 30.87
N LYS A 190 -12.04 11.77 31.13
CA LYS A 190 -11.86 10.77 30.08
C LYS A 190 -13.24 10.42 29.52
N ILE A 191 -13.46 10.70 28.24
CA ILE A 191 -14.70 10.37 27.54
C ILE A 191 -14.41 9.13 26.68
N PRO A 192 -14.91 7.95 27.05
CA PRO A 192 -14.68 6.74 26.26
C PRO A 192 -15.58 6.72 25.02
N LEU A 193 -15.15 5.98 23.98
CA LEU A 193 -15.99 5.71 22.83
C LEU A 193 -17.29 4.99 23.24
N HIS A 194 -18.43 5.42 22.68
CA HIS A 194 -19.75 4.87 22.94
C HIS A 194 -20.46 4.51 21.64
N GLY A 195 -21.23 3.42 21.66
CA GLY A 195 -22.13 3.07 20.56
C GLY A 195 -21.41 2.78 19.23
N LEU A 196 -20.28 2.06 19.26
CA LEU A 196 -19.59 1.62 18.04
C LEU A 196 -20.55 0.74 17.20
N LEU A 197 -20.75 1.13 15.94
CA LEU A 197 -21.58 0.42 14.97
C LEU A 197 -20.71 -0.14 13.83
N GLY A 198 -21.29 -1.04 13.02
CA GLY A 198 -20.61 -1.61 11.86
C GLY A 198 -19.37 -2.43 12.23
N LEU A 199 -18.33 -2.35 11.40
CA LEU A 199 -17.09 -3.14 11.56
C LEU A 199 -16.38 -2.84 12.88
N SER A 200 -16.33 -1.57 13.31
CA SER A 200 -15.75 -1.18 14.60
C SER A 200 -16.45 -1.88 15.78
N GLY A 201 -17.78 -1.98 15.74
CA GLY A 201 -18.55 -2.70 16.76
C GLY A 201 -18.32 -4.22 16.72
N GLU A 202 -18.21 -4.81 15.53
CA GLU A 202 -17.92 -6.25 15.37
C GLU A 202 -16.50 -6.63 15.81
N VAL A 203 -15.51 -5.75 15.65
CA VAL A 203 -14.10 -6.01 15.98
C VAL A 203 -13.78 -5.68 17.44
N LEU A 204 -14.19 -4.51 17.92
CA LEU A 204 -13.82 -4.01 19.25
C LEU A 204 -14.83 -4.42 20.33
N GLY A 205 -16.04 -4.80 19.93
CA GLY A 205 -17.12 -5.22 20.83
C GLY A 205 -17.71 -4.08 21.65
N SER A 206 -18.54 -4.43 22.63
CA SER A 206 -19.16 -3.49 23.57
C SER A 206 -18.27 -3.14 24.76
N VAL A 207 -16.95 -3.32 24.62
CA VAL A 207 -15.99 -3.11 25.71
C VAL A 207 -15.78 -1.61 25.90
N THR A 208 -15.93 -1.14 27.13
CA THR A 208 -15.58 0.24 27.47
C THR A 208 -14.09 0.36 27.76
N GLU A 209 -13.49 1.49 27.38
CA GLU A 209 -12.11 1.80 27.73
C GLU A 209 -11.87 1.73 29.24
N VAL A 210 -10.63 1.45 29.63
CA VAL A 210 -10.19 1.47 31.02
C VAL A 210 -10.34 2.87 31.59
N MET A 211 -11.06 2.95 32.71
CA MET A 211 -11.41 4.20 33.40
C MET A 211 -10.76 4.35 34.78
N SER A 212 -10.10 3.31 35.30
CA SER A 212 -9.54 3.33 36.66
C SER A 212 -8.09 2.87 36.70
N VAL A 213 -7.31 3.49 37.60
CA VAL A 213 -5.89 3.18 37.80
C VAL A 213 -5.71 1.80 38.44
N GLU A 214 -6.64 1.40 39.30
CA GLU A 214 -6.64 0.11 40.00
C GLU A 214 -6.68 -1.03 38.98
N ARG A 215 -7.51 -0.91 37.95
CA ARG A 215 -7.61 -1.93 36.90
C ARG A 215 -6.33 -2.05 36.09
N ILE A 216 -5.63 -0.94 35.84
CA ILE A 216 -4.33 -0.93 35.18
C ILE A 216 -3.29 -1.65 36.05
N GLN A 217 -3.29 -1.40 37.36
CA GLN A 217 -2.37 -2.07 38.31
C GLN A 217 -2.62 -3.58 38.39
N GLU A 218 -3.87 -4.03 38.32
CA GLU A 218 -4.20 -5.46 38.25
C GLU A 218 -3.57 -6.11 37.00
N TRP A 219 -3.65 -5.45 35.85
CA TRP A 219 -3.00 -5.94 34.62
C TRP A 219 -1.48 -5.92 34.72
N GLU A 220 -0.88 -4.90 35.34
CA GLU A 220 0.57 -4.84 35.59
C GLU A 220 1.01 -6.08 36.40
N GLN A 221 0.30 -6.42 37.47
CA GLN A 221 0.60 -7.60 38.29
C GLN A 221 0.40 -8.92 37.54
N GLN A 222 -0.57 -8.98 36.63
CA GLN A 222 -0.83 -10.18 35.80
C GLN A 222 0.27 -10.39 34.77
N LEU A 223 0.74 -9.34 34.09
CA LEU A 223 1.82 -9.40 33.10
C LEU A 223 3.16 -9.87 33.70
N MET A 224 3.39 -9.59 34.99
CA MET A 224 4.62 -10.01 35.69
C MET A 224 4.65 -11.52 36.01
N ARG A 225 3.59 -12.27 35.71
CA ARG A 225 3.52 -13.72 35.93
C ARG A 225 4.13 -14.49 34.75
N PRO A 226 4.91 -15.56 35.00
CA PRO A 226 5.71 -16.25 33.97
C PRO A 226 4.90 -16.95 32.84
N ASN A 227 3.59 -17.14 33.00
CA ASN A 227 2.74 -17.87 32.05
C ASN A 227 1.71 -16.99 31.34
N TRP A 228 1.84 -15.68 31.41
CA TRP A 228 0.89 -14.80 30.75
C TRP A 228 1.11 -14.80 29.22
N PRO A 229 0.06 -14.88 28.39
CA PRO A 229 0.21 -14.82 26.94
C PRO A 229 0.92 -13.53 26.53
N ARG A 230 1.88 -13.63 25.60
CA ARG A 230 2.70 -12.50 25.11
C ARG A 230 1.85 -11.31 24.63
N PHE A 231 0.64 -11.57 24.12
CA PHE A 231 -0.33 -10.57 23.68
C PHE A 231 -1.73 -10.89 24.22
N PRO A 232 -2.11 -10.40 25.40
CA PRO A 232 -3.47 -10.58 25.89
C PRO A 232 -4.46 -9.77 25.03
N GLN A 233 -5.39 -10.48 24.38
CA GLN A 233 -6.43 -9.88 23.52
C GLN A 233 -7.16 -8.72 24.21
N THR A 234 -7.40 -8.81 25.53
CA THR A 234 -8.03 -7.75 26.33
C THR A 234 -7.24 -6.43 26.25
N LEU A 235 -5.91 -6.45 26.40
CA LEU A 235 -5.11 -5.23 26.33
C LEU A 235 -5.01 -4.71 24.90
N GLN A 236 -4.99 -5.59 23.91
CA GLN A 236 -5.00 -5.21 22.50
C GLN A 236 -6.31 -4.48 22.12
N ILE A 237 -7.47 -4.98 22.55
CA ILE A 237 -8.76 -4.31 22.34
C ILE A 237 -8.78 -2.94 23.03
N GLN A 238 -8.28 -2.86 24.27
CA GLN A 238 -8.16 -1.59 24.99
C GLN A 238 -7.27 -0.58 24.25
N ALA A 239 -6.13 -1.05 23.74
CA ALA A 239 -5.22 -0.23 22.94
C ALA A 239 -5.87 0.29 21.65
N LEU A 240 -6.60 -0.56 20.92
CA LEU A 240 -7.31 -0.16 19.71
C LEU A 240 -8.42 0.85 19.98
N LEU A 241 -9.16 0.71 21.10
CA LEU A 241 -10.17 1.69 21.51
C LEU A 241 -9.54 3.07 21.80
N ILE A 242 -8.43 3.07 22.55
CA ILE A 242 -7.69 4.30 22.89
C ILE A 242 -7.16 4.99 21.63
N GLN A 243 -6.50 4.24 20.73
CA GLN A 243 -6.01 4.78 19.46
C GLN A 243 -7.16 5.32 18.60
N HIS A 244 -8.26 4.57 18.48
CA HIS A 244 -9.41 4.99 17.70
C HIS A 244 -10.01 6.30 18.23
N ARG A 245 -10.12 6.46 19.55
CA ARG A 245 -10.60 7.70 20.15
C ARG A 245 -9.68 8.87 19.81
N ILE A 246 -8.39 8.74 20.11
CA ILE A 246 -7.41 9.82 19.92
C ILE A 246 -7.33 10.23 18.45
N CYS A 247 -7.27 9.27 17.53
CA CYS A 247 -7.25 9.56 16.09
C CYS A 247 -8.54 10.24 15.59
N SER A 248 -9.69 9.94 16.20
CA SER A 248 -10.98 10.54 15.84
C SER A 248 -11.14 11.96 16.39
N GLU A 249 -10.60 12.24 17.57
CA GLU A 249 -10.68 13.55 18.23
C GLU A 249 -9.71 14.57 17.60
N GLU A 250 -8.50 14.13 17.22
CA GLU A 250 -7.43 15.03 16.76
C GLU A 250 -7.51 15.39 15.27
N ASN A 251 -8.25 14.64 14.45
CA ASN A 251 -8.33 14.86 13.00
C ASN A 251 -9.75 15.22 12.51
N PRO A 252 -10.34 16.34 12.96
CA PRO A 252 -11.70 16.74 12.53
C PRO A 252 -11.80 17.05 11.04
N ARG A 253 -10.67 17.24 10.34
CA ARG A 253 -10.59 17.45 8.88
C ARG A 253 -10.21 16.19 8.09
N GLN A 254 -9.96 15.06 8.76
CA GLN A 254 -9.64 13.74 8.16
C GLN A 254 -8.62 13.82 7.01
N THR A 255 -7.42 14.35 7.27
CA THR A 255 -6.45 14.60 6.18
C THR A 255 -5.55 13.41 5.80
N SER A 256 -5.42 12.40 6.67
CA SER A 256 -4.73 11.11 6.44
C SER A 256 -5.13 10.13 7.55
N PRO A 257 -5.20 8.80 7.30
CA PRO A 257 -5.31 7.80 8.36
C PRO A 257 -4.03 7.77 9.21
N SER A 258 -4.15 7.38 10.49
CA SER A 258 -3.00 7.13 11.38
C SER A 258 -2.34 5.80 11.02
N CYS A 259 -1.09 5.82 10.61
CA CYS A 259 -0.34 4.62 10.24
C CYS A 259 -0.08 3.69 11.43
N LEU A 260 0.12 4.22 12.64
CA LEU A 260 0.26 3.42 13.85
C LEU A 260 -1.05 2.70 14.19
N TYR A 261 -2.20 3.36 14.04
CA TYR A 261 -3.48 2.70 14.23
C TYR A 261 -3.72 1.60 13.19
N LEU A 262 -3.41 1.86 11.91
CA LEU A 262 -3.46 0.83 10.85
C LEU A 262 -2.55 -0.36 11.17
N LYS A 263 -1.31 -0.11 11.59
CA LYS A 263 -0.34 -1.13 11.99
C LYS A 263 -0.83 -1.95 13.19
N SER A 264 -1.43 -1.31 14.19
CA SER A 264 -2.02 -1.98 15.36
C SER A 264 -3.19 -2.88 14.96
N LEU A 265 -4.11 -2.39 14.12
CA LEU A 265 -5.22 -3.19 13.58
C LEU A 265 -4.72 -4.37 12.74
N LEU A 266 -3.74 -4.14 11.85
CA LEU A 266 -3.12 -5.20 11.04
C LEU A 266 -2.46 -6.27 11.92
N THR A 267 -1.72 -5.86 12.94
CA THR A 267 -1.07 -6.77 13.89
C THR A 267 -2.09 -7.60 14.66
N TYR A 268 -3.18 -6.96 15.11
CA TYR A 268 -4.30 -7.66 15.75
C TYR A 268 -4.97 -8.67 14.81
N GLY A 269 -5.23 -8.28 13.55
CA GLY A 269 -5.79 -9.15 12.51
C GLY A 269 -4.89 -10.36 12.22
N ASN A 270 -3.57 -10.16 12.17
CA ASN A 270 -2.60 -11.24 11.99
C ASN A 270 -2.63 -12.22 13.18
N HIS A 271 -2.68 -11.74 14.43
CA HIS A 271 -2.82 -12.63 15.59
C HIS A 271 -4.12 -13.45 15.56
N LEU A 272 -5.23 -12.84 15.14
CA LEU A 272 -6.49 -13.55 14.96
C LEU A 272 -6.40 -14.62 13.87
N TYR A 273 -5.77 -14.29 12.74
CA TYR A 273 -5.48 -15.24 11.66
C TYR A 273 -4.66 -16.43 12.15
N ASP A 274 -3.54 -16.18 12.83
CA ASP A 274 -2.64 -17.23 13.35
C ASP A 274 -3.33 -18.12 14.38
N SER A 275 -4.33 -17.58 15.10
CA SER A 275 -5.17 -18.35 16.04
C SER A 275 -6.33 -19.12 15.38
N GLY A 276 -6.46 -19.05 14.04
CA GLY A 276 -7.54 -19.70 13.29
C GLY A 276 -8.90 -19.01 13.38
N ARG A 277 -8.96 -17.78 13.92
CA ARG A 277 -10.18 -16.94 14.02
C ARG A 277 -10.36 -16.08 12.77
N TYR A 278 -10.47 -16.74 11.62
CA TYR A 278 -10.50 -16.06 10.31
C TYR A 278 -11.69 -15.12 10.13
N ASP A 279 -12.83 -15.43 10.75
CA ASP A 279 -14.03 -14.58 10.75
C ASP A 279 -13.78 -13.20 11.39
N HIS A 280 -13.13 -13.17 12.56
CA HIS A 280 -12.77 -11.94 13.25
C HIS A 280 -11.61 -11.23 12.53
N ALA A 281 -10.68 -11.99 11.94
CA ALA A 281 -9.58 -11.44 11.16
C ALA A 281 -10.10 -10.71 9.91
N ILE A 282 -11.09 -11.27 9.19
CA ILE A 282 -11.75 -10.62 8.04
C ILE A 282 -12.33 -9.27 8.44
N ASN A 283 -13.12 -9.22 9.52
CA ASN A 283 -13.71 -7.97 9.99
C ASN A 283 -12.64 -6.94 10.36
N THR A 284 -11.55 -7.39 10.98
CA THR A 284 -10.41 -6.52 11.33
C THR A 284 -9.73 -5.95 10.08
N TYR A 285 -9.48 -6.78 9.06
CA TYR A 285 -8.90 -6.33 7.80
C TYR A 285 -9.83 -5.43 7.00
N LEU A 286 -11.14 -5.70 7.02
CA LEU A 286 -12.13 -4.79 6.43
C LEU A 286 -12.19 -3.46 7.18
N LEU A 287 -12.04 -3.46 8.51
CA LEU A 287 -11.95 -2.23 9.31
C LEU A 287 -10.70 -1.41 8.96
N VAL A 288 -9.55 -2.06 8.73
CA VAL A 288 -8.33 -1.41 8.21
C VAL A 288 -8.64 -0.75 6.86
N LEU A 289 -9.25 -1.48 5.93
CA LEU A 289 -9.64 -0.94 4.62
C LEU A 289 -10.76 0.11 4.72
N GLU A 290 -11.58 0.12 5.77
CA GLU A 290 -12.56 1.20 5.96
C GLU A 290 -11.86 2.54 6.25
N GLN A 291 -10.67 2.49 6.88
CA GLN A 291 -9.86 3.68 7.17
C GLN A 291 -9.28 4.37 5.92
N MET A 292 -9.43 3.85 4.70
CA MET A 292 -9.09 4.61 3.49
C MET A 292 -10.25 5.44 2.95
N THR A 293 -11.47 5.26 3.47
CA THR A 293 -12.64 6.01 2.98
C THR A 293 -12.60 7.45 3.47
N GLY A 294 -12.79 8.42 2.55
CA GLY A 294 -12.84 9.85 2.88
C GLY A 294 -11.51 10.62 2.75
N PHE A 295 -10.40 9.97 2.48
CA PHE A 295 -9.08 10.61 2.42
C PHE A 295 -8.62 11.00 1.01
N ASP A 296 -7.87 12.10 0.89
CA ASP A 296 -7.22 12.49 -0.37
C ASP A 296 -5.97 11.62 -0.61
N PRO A 297 -5.94 10.83 -1.71
CA PRO A 297 -4.76 10.10 -2.19
C PRO A 297 -3.41 10.80 -2.02
N LYS A 298 -3.38 12.11 -2.31
CA LYS A 298 -2.14 12.89 -2.37
C LYS A 298 -1.63 13.28 -0.99
N MET A 299 -2.51 13.27 0.00
CA MET A 299 -2.23 13.68 1.38
C MET A 299 -2.04 12.46 2.30
N THR A 300 -2.40 11.27 1.83
CA THR A 300 -2.20 9.99 2.52
C THR A 300 -0.74 9.58 2.49
N HIS A 301 -0.23 9.13 3.63
CA HIS A 301 1.13 8.63 3.75
C HIS A 301 1.36 7.38 2.84
N PRO A 302 2.48 7.28 2.10
CA PRO A 302 2.77 6.12 1.24
C PRO A 302 2.72 4.77 1.95
N LYS A 303 3.19 4.72 3.21
CA LYS A 303 3.13 3.52 4.06
C LYS A 303 1.70 3.03 4.33
N ALA A 304 0.76 3.94 4.57
CA ALA A 304 -0.65 3.57 4.72
C ALA A 304 -1.18 2.88 3.44
N ILE A 305 -0.78 3.37 2.26
CA ILE A 305 -1.15 2.76 0.97
C ILE A 305 -0.56 1.35 0.83
N GLU A 306 0.70 1.15 1.25
CA GLU A 306 1.34 -0.17 1.30
C GLU A 306 0.60 -1.11 2.26
N ASP A 307 0.27 -0.63 3.46
CA ASP A 307 -0.47 -1.37 4.48
C ASP A 307 -1.86 -1.77 3.99
N PHE A 308 -2.58 -0.89 3.30
CA PHE A 308 -3.85 -1.23 2.65
C PHE A 308 -3.70 -2.32 1.59
N ASN A 309 -2.65 -2.26 0.77
CA ASN A 309 -2.38 -3.29 -0.23
C ASN A 309 -2.03 -4.65 0.41
N LEU A 310 -1.18 -4.64 1.44
CA LEU A 310 -0.86 -5.83 2.23
C LEU A 310 -2.13 -6.44 2.86
N THR A 311 -3.04 -5.59 3.34
CA THR A 311 -4.31 -6.00 3.93
C THR A 311 -5.19 -6.77 2.93
N LEU A 312 -5.24 -6.37 1.66
CA LEU A 312 -5.97 -7.11 0.62
C LEU A 312 -5.43 -8.53 0.43
N GLY A 313 -4.10 -8.70 0.43
CA GLY A 313 -3.47 -10.03 0.36
C GLY A 313 -3.84 -10.91 1.55
N LYS A 314 -3.83 -10.33 2.77
CA LYS A 314 -4.24 -11.02 4.00
C LYS A 314 -5.71 -11.41 3.98
N LEU A 315 -6.58 -10.55 3.45
CA LEU A 315 -8.00 -10.83 3.29
C LEU A 315 -8.25 -11.99 2.32
N SER A 316 -7.52 -12.04 1.19
CA SER A 316 -7.54 -13.17 0.26
C SER A 316 -7.10 -14.48 0.93
N SER A 317 -6.06 -14.44 1.78
CA SER A 317 -5.64 -15.61 2.55
C SER A 317 -6.73 -16.10 3.52
N CYS A 318 -7.40 -15.20 4.24
CA CYS A 318 -8.54 -15.57 5.09
C CYS A 318 -9.65 -16.27 4.32
N PHE A 319 -10.05 -15.72 3.16
CA PHE A 319 -11.09 -16.34 2.34
C PHE A 319 -10.67 -17.73 1.87
N ASN A 320 -9.43 -17.90 1.42
CA ASN A 320 -8.91 -19.20 1.01
C ASN A 320 -8.89 -20.25 2.14
N GLU A 321 -8.56 -19.86 3.38
CA GLU A 321 -8.65 -20.77 4.52
C GLU A 321 -10.10 -21.15 4.84
N LEU A 322 -11.04 -20.20 4.79
CA LEU A 322 -12.48 -20.48 4.97
C LEU A 322 -13.06 -21.38 3.88
N LEU A 323 -12.51 -21.37 2.66
CA LEU A 323 -12.94 -22.27 1.58
C LEU A 323 -12.64 -23.75 1.87
N ARG A 324 -11.59 -24.02 2.66
CA ARG A 324 -11.20 -25.37 3.07
C ARG A 324 -12.13 -25.96 4.12
N GLU A 325 -12.87 -25.12 4.84
CA GLU A 325 -13.86 -25.55 5.81
C GLU A 325 -15.12 -26.16 5.12
N PRO A 326 -15.76 -27.18 5.71
CA PRO A 326 -16.97 -27.78 5.15
C PRO A 326 -18.07 -26.75 4.90
N LEU A 327 -18.91 -26.95 3.87
CA LEU A 327 -20.02 -26.06 3.55
C LEU A 327 -21.00 -25.84 4.72
N THR A 328 -21.09 -26.79 5.64
CA THR A 328 -21.94 -26.77 6.83
C THR A 328 -21.29 -26.10 8.05
N SER A 329 -20.03 -25.67 7.95
CA SER A 329 -19.32 -25.05 9.07
C SER A 329 -19.84 -23.63 9.31
N PRO A 330 -20.20 -23.25 10.56
CA PRO A 330 -20.66 -21.90 10.88
C PRO A 330 -19.59 -20.84 10.60
N LYS A 331 -18.30 -21.23 10.60
CA LYS A 331 -17.18 -20.37 10.18
C LYS A 331 -17.33 -19.84 8.75
N ARG A 332 -18.03 -20.58 7.88
CA ARG A 332 -18.21 -20.24 6.47
C ARG A 332 -19.31 -19.19 6.24
N GLU A 333 -20.15 -18.88 7.24
CA GLU A 333 -21.21 -17.86 7.13
C GLU A 333 -20.65 -16.46 6.82
N LYS A 334 -19.43 -16.16 7.30
CA LYS A 334 -18.74 -14.89 7.05
C LYS A 334 -18.01 -14.84 5.71
N LEU A 335 -17.88 -15.97 5.01
CA LEU A 335 -17.59 -15.95 3.58
C LEU A 335 -18.93 -15.69 2.89
N SER A 336 -19.17 -14.43 2.47
CA SER A 336 -20.41 -14.03 1.80
C SER A 336 -20.09 -13.26 0.52
N PRO A 337 -20.99 -13.26 -0.48
CA PRO A 337 -20.82 -12.44 -1.68
C PRO A 337 -20.56 -10.97 -1.35
N ALA A 338 -21.30 -10.42 -0.37
CA ALA A 338 -21.16 -9.04 0.06
C ALA A 338 -19.74 -8.69 0.55
N ASN A 339 -19.10 -9.57 1.33
CA ASN A 339 -17.75 -9.34 1.84
C ASN A 339 -16.71 -9.34 0.70
N ILE A 340 -16.89 -10.20 -0.29
CA ILE A 340 -15.98 -10.29 -1.44
C ILE A 340 -16.19 -9.10 -2.39
N VAL A 341 -17.44 -8.69 -2.64
CA VAL A 341 -17.76 -7.48 -3.41
C VAL A 341 -17.18 -6.23 -2.72
N MET A 342 -17.26 -6.16 -1.39
CA MET A 342 -16.63 -5.10 -0.60
C MET A 342 -15.09 -5.12 -0.72
N ALA A 343 -14.45 -6.29 -0.71
CA ALA A 343 -13.01 -6.40 -0.94
C ALA A 343 -12.61 -5.86 -2.33
N ILE A 344 -13.38 -6.20 -3.37
CA ILE A 344 -13.19 -5.69 -4.73
C ILE A 344 -13.38 -4.16 -4.78
N LYS A 345 -14.39 -3.61 -4.09
CA LYS A 345 -14.57 -2.16 -3.94
C LYS A 345 -13.31 -1.51 -3.36
N PHE A 346 -12.70 -2.08 -2.32
CA PHE A 346 -11.48 -1.55 -1.74
C PHE A 346 -10.29 -1.64 -2.71
N CYS A 347 -10.13 -2.74 -3.46
CA CYS A 347 -9.14 -2.80 -4.54
C CYS A 347 -9.31 -1.63 -5.53
N THR A 348 -10.54 -1.34 -5.94
CA THR A 348 -10.82 -0.25 -6.89
C THR A 348 -10.54 1.14 -6.32
N THR A 349 -10.65 1.28 -5.00
CA THR A 349 -10.33 2.53 -4.30
C THR A 349 -8.81 2.68 -4.17
N ILE A 350 -8.08 1.61 -3.82
CA ILE A 350 -6.63 1.59 -3.69
C ILE A 350 -5.95 1.87 -5.03
N ALA A 351 -6.52 1.36 -6.12
CA ALA A 351 -6.01 1.62 -7.46
C ALA A 351 -5.94 3.11 -7.81
N LYS A 352 -6.84 3.94 -7.26
CA LYS A 352 -6.85 5.39 -7.47
C LYS A 352 -5.71 6.11 -6.74
N PHE A 353 -5.09 5.46 -5.75
CA PHE A 353 -3.98 6.02 -4.97
C PHE A 353 -2.64 5.93 -5.69
N PHE A 354 -2.47 5.04 -6.66
CA PHE A 354 -1.21 4.91 -7.39
C PHE A 354 -1.25 5.75 -8.68
N PRO A 355 -0.62 6.94 -8.72
CA PRO A 355 -0.54 7.71 -9.95
C PRO A 355 0.29 6.97 -11.00
N LYS A 356 -0.11 7.13 -12.27
CA LYS A 356 0.57 6.59 -13.45
C LYS A 356 2.10 6.75 -13.32
N PRO A 357 2.90 5.69 -13.51
CA PRO A 357 4.36 5.81 -13.42
C PRO A 357 4.85 6.80 -14.49
N LYS A 358 5.36 7.96 -14.07
CA LYS A 358 5.90 8.97 -15.01
C LYS A 358 7.31 8.61 -15.50
N THR A 359 8.07 7.81 -14.77
CA THR A 359 9.43 7.37 -15.13
C THR A 359 9.89 6.15 -14.32
N ASN A 360 10.93 5.48 -14.82
CA ASN A 360 11.61 4.27 -14.35
C ASN A 360 12.05 4.25 -12.85
N TYR A 361 11.10 4.23 -11.91
CA TYR A 361 11.37 3.86 -10.54
C TYR A 361 10.95 2.41 -10.29
N SER A 362 11.95 1.59 -9.94
CA SER A 362 11.86 0.15 -9.66
C SER A 362 10.88 -0.22 -8.54
N ILE A 363 10.49 0.73 -7.67
CA ILE A 363 9.59 0.51 -6.53
C ILE A 363 8.11 0.58 -6.95
N SER A 364 7.79 1.31 -8.03
CA SER A 364 6.42 1.37 -8.59
C SER A 364 6.02 0.13 -9.41
N ARG A 365 7.00 -0.73 -9.77
CA ARG A 365 6.82 -1.84 -10.71
C ARG A 365 5.88 -2.95 -10.22
N ASN A 366 5.52 -2.95 -8.94
CA ASN A 366 4.80 -4.06 -8.33
C ASN A 366 3.37 -3.72 -7.85
N HIS A 367 3.03 -2.45 -7.59
CA HIS A 367 1.78 -2.15 -6.85
C HIS A 367 0.49 -2.30 -7.67
N SER A 368 0.44 -1.85 -8.93
CA SER A 368 -0.77 -1.99 -9.75
C SER A 368 -1.01 -3.41 -10.25
N SER A 369 0.07 -4.15 -10.54
CA SER A 369 0.00 -5.59 -10.83
C SER A 369 -0.51 -6.40 -9.64
N PHE A 370 -0.21 -5.99 -8.39
CA PHE A 370 -0.80 -6.58 -7.19
C PHE A 370 -2.31 -6.32 -7.08
N VAL A 371 -2.79 -5.08 -7.30
CA VAL A 371 -4.24 -4.79 -7.19
C VAL A 371 -5.05 -5.56 -8.22
N ALA A 372 -4.60 -5.64 -9.48
CA ALA A 372 -5.25 -6.45 -10.51
C ALA A 372 -5.25 -7.94 -10.13
N GLY A 373 -4.16 -8.44 -9.54
CA GLY A 373 -4.05 -9.78 -8.98
C GLY A 373 -5.08 -10.03 -7.87
N HIS A 374 -5.20 -9.13 -6.90
CA HIS A 374 -6.18 -9.24 -5.81
C HIS A 374 -7.62 -9.25 -6.32
N ILE A 375 -7.97 -8.36 -7.28
CA ILE A 375 -9.31 -8.38 -7.91
C ILE A 375 -9.56 -9.75 -8.55
N TYR A 376 -8.58 -10.29 -9.27
CA TYR A 376 -8.70 -11.59 -9.90
C TYR A 376 -8.86 -12.73 -8.88
N ASP A 377 -8.07 -12.74 -7.80
CA ASP A 377 -8.17 -13.72 -6.71
C ASP A 377 -9.57 -13.71 -6.09
N PHE A 378 -10.07 -12.53 -5.73
CA PHE A 378 -11.42 -12.37 -5.17
C PHE A 378 -12.51 -12.82 -6.14
N LEU A 379 -12.34 -12.54 -7.43
CA LEU A 379 -13.28 -12.97 -8.47
C LEU A 379 -13.31 -14.48 -8.68
N ILE A 380 -12.16 -15.15 -8.62
CA ILE A 380 -12.13 -16.63 -8.68
C ILE A 380 -12.97 -17.18 -7.53
N ILE A 381 -12.69 -16.71 -6.30
CA ILE A 381 -13.43 -17.16 -5.11
C ILE A 381 -14.93 -16.91 -5.28
N LEU A 382 -15.32 -15.73 -5.75
CA LEU A 382 -16.72 -15.36 -5.92
C LEU A 382 -17.43 -16.23 -6.96
N VAL A 383 -16.80 -16.44 -8.13
CA VAL A 383 -17.36 -17.20 -9.25
C VAL A 383 -17.48 -18.69 -8.92
N ASP A 384 -16.51 -19.25 -8.20
CA ASP A 384 -16.48 -20.67 -7.87
C ASP A 384 -17.47 -21.02 -6.76
N VAL A 385 -17.64 -20.12 -5.78
CA VAL A 385 -18.46 -20.39 -4.58
C VAL A 385 -19.89 -19.89 -4.74
N TYR A 386 -20.11 -18.79 -5.45
CA TYR A 386 -21.41 -18.14 -5.58
C TYR A 386 -21.80 -17.96 -7.06
N PRO A 387 -22.01 -19.06 -7.80
CA PRO A 387 -22.40 -18.99 -9.21
C PRO A 387 -23.76 -18.31 -9.41
N GLN A 388 -24.60 -18.28 -8.37
CA GLN A 388 -25.93 -17.64 -8.35
C GLN A 388 -25.93 -16.49 -7.34
N MET A 389 -25.32 -15.37 -7.71
CA MET A 389 -25.40 -14.14 -6.92
C MET A 389 -26.76 -13.47 -7.13
N ASN A 390 -27.23 -12.73 -6.11
CA ASN A 390 -28.40 -11.88 -6.27
C ASN A 390 -28.11 -10.72 -7.25
N SER A 391 -29.16 -10.06 -7.75
CA SER A 391 -29.03 -9.00 -8.75
C SER A 391 -28.29 -7.77 -8.22
N GLN A 392 -28.38 -7.48 -6.92
CA GLN A 392 -27.76 -6.31 -6.30
C GLN A 392 -26.24 -6.47 -6.20
N ASP A 393 -25.76 -7.59 -5.65
CA ASP A 393 -24.34 -7.90 -5.53
C ASP A 393 -23.69 -7.99 -6.91
N LYS A 394 -24.39 -8.57 -7.88
CA LYS A 394 -23.91 -8.61 -9.28
C LYS A 394 -23.76 -7.22 -9.89
N LYS A 395 -24.74 -6.34 -9.66
CA LYS A 395 -24.70 -4.96 -10.15
C LYS A 395 -23.55 -4.19 -9.51
N GLN A 396 -23.39 -4.28 -8.19
CA GLN A 396 -22.29 -3.63 -7.46
C GLN A 396 -20.91 -4.14 -7.92
N LEU A 397 -20.78 -5.45 -8.12
CA LEU A 397 -19.56 -6.05 -8.66
C LEU A 397 -19.21 -5.47 -10.03
N GLU A 398 -20.16 -5.44 -10.96
CA GLU A 398 -19.97 -4.91 -12.31
C GLU A 398 -19.62 -3.41 -12.29
N GLU A 399 -20.25 -2.62 -11.42
CA GLU A 399 -19.95 -1.20 -11.22
C GLU A 399 -18.52 -0.97 -10.72
N HIS A 400 -18.08 -1.73 -9.70
CA HIS A 400 -16.73 -1.63 -9.16
C HIS A 400 -15.69 -2.02 -10.21
N ILE A 401 -15.85 -3.15 -10.89
CA ILE A 401 -14.90 -3.59 -11.93
C ILE A 401 -14.85 -2.59 -13.09
N SER A 402 -15.99 -2.09 -13.54
CA SER A 402 -16.05 -1.07 -14.61
C SER A 402 -15.32 0.21 -14.19
N SER A 403 -15.51 0.65 -12.94
CA SER A 403 -14.78 1.80 -12.41
C SER A 403 -13.27 1.57 -12.40
N TYR A 404 -12.80 0.36 -12.08
CA TYR A 404 -11.38 0.02 -12.10
C TYR A 404 -10.81 0.02 -13.51
N ILE A 405 -11.53 -0.59 -14.47
CA ILE A 405 -11.12 -0.60 -15.89
C ILE A 405 -10.94 0.83 -16.38
N ASN A 406 -11.97 1.67 -16.23
CA ASN A 406 -11.96 3.05 -16.71
C ASN A 406 -10.88 3.93 -16.06
N SER A 407 -10.55 3.70 -14.78
CA SER A 407 -9.48 4.46 -14.12
C SER A 407 -8.07 4.01 -14.52
N ASN A 408 -7.91 2.75 -14.92
CA ASN A 408 -6.62 2.09 -15.12
C ASN A 408 -6.34 1.64 -16.57
N GLU A 409 -7.10 2.09 -17.57
CA GLU A 409 -6.85 1.79 -18.99
C GLU A 409 -5.42 2.15 -19.47
N LYS A 410 -4.73 3.05 -18.75
CA LYS A 410 -3.34 3.45 -19.04
C LYS A 410 -2.33 2.95 -18.02
N ASP A 411 -2.75 2.07 -17.12
CA ASP A 411 -1.81 1.38 -16.24
C ASP A 411 -1.10 0.29 -17.04
N THR A 412 0.02 -0.13 -16.50
CA THR A 412 0.89 -1.12 -17.12
C THR A 412 0.20 -2.49 -17.07
N SER A 413 -0.12 -3.09 -15.92
CA SER A 413 -0.82 -4.39 -15.91
C SER A 413 -2.35 -4.27 -15.80
N THR A 414 -3.10 -4.74 -16.82
CA THR A 414 -4.59 -4.75 -16.79
C THR A 414 -5.17 -6.04 -16.18
N LEU A 415 -6.48 -6.05 -15.86
CA LEU A 415 -7.21 -7.26 -15.40
C LEU A 415 -7.07 -8.45 -16.35
N LEU A 416 -6.95 -8.21 -17.66
CA LEU A 416 -6.73 -9.26 -18.65
C LEU A 416 -5.34 -9.90 -18.50
N HIS A 417 -4.30 -9.12 -18.17
CA HIS A 417 -2.97 -9.66 -17.88
C HIS A 417 -3.01 -10.51 -16.61
N ALA A 418 -3.67 -10.02 -15.55
CA ALA A 418 -3.84 -10.75 -14.30
C ALA A 418 -4.60 -12.08 -14.49
N ALA A 419 -5.59 -12.14 -15.38
CA ALA A 419 -6.33 -13.37 -15.67
C ALA A 419 -5.54 -14.43 -16.47
N ILE A 420 -4.46 -14.04 -17.14
CA ILE A 420 -3.61 -14.92 -17.97
C ILE A 420 -2.34 -15.35 -17.22
N TRP A 421 -1.97 -14.62 -16.18
CA TRP A 421 -0.81 -14.95 -15.35
C TRP A 421 -0.88 -16.31 -14.60
N PRO A 422 -2.03 -16.76 -14.06
CA PRO A 422 -2.14 -18.04 -13.38
C PRO A 422 -2.02 -19.23 -14.32
N TYR A 423 -1.82 -20.42 -13.74
CA TYR A 423 -1.80 -21.71 -14.46
C TYR A 423 -3.19 -22.20 -14.88
N GLN A 424 -4.26 -21.54 -14.43
CA GLN A 424 -5.65 -21.91 -14.75
C GLN A 424 -6.41 -20.66 -15.18
N PHE A 425 -6.99 -20.70 -16.38
CA PHE A 425 -7.79 -19.60 -16.90
C PHE A 425 -9.20 -19.64 -16.33
N ASN A 426 -9.70 -18.49 -15.89
CA ASN A 426 -11.12 -18.32 -15.61
C ASN A 426 -11.80 -17.60 -16.79
N LEU A 427 -12.33 -18.38 -17.74
CA LEU A 427 -12.99 -17.86 -18.94
C LEU A 427 -14.21 -16.97 -18.60
N LYS A 428 -14.90 -17.21 -17.48
CA LYS A 428 -16.02 -16.37 -17.05
C LYS A 428 -15.55 -14.98 -16.64
N SER A 429 -14.46 -14.88 -15.88
CA SER A 429 -13.85 -13.60 -15.49
C SER A 429 -13.32 -12.84 -16.70
N ILE A 430 -12.67 -13.53 -17.65
CA ILE A 430 -12.16 -12.89 -18.89
C ILE A 430 -13.33 -12.32 -19.72
N ASN A 431 -14.39 -13.09 -19.92
CA ASN A 431 -15.59 -12.61 -20.61
C ASN A 431 -16.25 -11.43 -19.88
N LEU A 432 -16.29 -11.47 -18.55
CA LEU A 432 -16.80 -10.37 -17.74
C LEU A 432 -15.99 -9.09 -17.98
N PHE A 433 -14.66 -9.15 -17.92
CA PHE A 433 -13.80 -7.98 -18.14
C PHE A 433 -13.98 -7.37 -19.54
N LEU A 434 -14.00 -8.21 -20.58
CA LEU A 434 -14.18 -7.75 -21.96
C LEU A 434 -15.56 -7.11 -22.17
N ARG A 435 -16.62 -7.72 -21.60
CA ARG A 435 -17.98 -7.17 -21.67
C ARG A 435 -18.09 -5.82 -20.95
N LEU A 436 -17.31 -5.61 -19.88
CA LEU A 436 -17.25 -4.34 -19.14
C LEU A 436 -16.30 -3.31 -19.78
N GLY A 437 -15.74 -3.59 -20.96
CA GLY A 437 -14.96 -2.63 -21.74
C GLY A 437 -13.45 -2.72 -21.56
N ALA A 438 -12.90 -3.78 -20.95
CA ALA A 438 -11.45 -3.95 -20.86
C ALA A 438 -10.81 -4.03 -22.26
N ASP A 439 -9.87 -3.13 -22.55
CA ASP A 439 -9.15 -3.11 -23.84
C ASP A 439 -8.23 -4.34 -23.98
N PRO A 440 -8.47 -5.24 -24.96
CA PRO A 440 -7.62 -6.41 -25.20
C PRO A 440 -6.23 -6.05 -25.75
N ASN A 441 -6.02 -4.80 -26.17
CA ASN A 441 -4.77 -4.29 -26.73
C ASN A 441 -3.95 -3.45 -25.73
N ALA A 442 -4.44 -3.26 -24.50
CA ALA A 442 -3.65 -2.64 -23.45
C ALA A 442 -2.37 -3.43 -23.20
N THR A 443 -1.26 -2.73 -22.92
CA THR A 443 0.07 -3.31 -22.78
C THR A 443 0.64 -3.19 -21.38
N ASP A 444 1.29 -4.27 -20.92
CA ASP A 444 2.10 -4.34 -19.70
C ASP A 444 3.30 -3.39 -19.66
N VAL A 445 4.02 -3.38 -18.54
CA VAL A 445 5.28 -2.62 -18.34
C VAL A 445 6.34 -2.92 -19.42
N ASN A 446 6.25 -4.08 -20.06
CA ASN A 446 7.15 -4.55 -21.10
C ASN A 446 6.57 -4.32 -22.51
N GLY A 447 5.46 -3.57 -22.63
CA GLY A 447 4.77 -3.36 -23.90
C GLY A 447 4.11 -4.62 -24.47
N LYS A 448 3.85 -5.65 -23.64
CA LYS A 448 3.18 -6.89 -24.03
C LYS A 448 1.69 -6.77 -23.75
N THR A 449 0.86 -7.12 -24.73
CA THR A 449 -0.57 -7.30 -24.48
C THR A 449 -0.87 -8.62 -23.78
N ALA A 450 -2.09 -8.78 -23.28
CA ALA A 450 -2.64 -10.03 -22.78
C ALA A 450 -2.38 -11.23 -23.75
N LEU A 451 -2.57 -11.01 -25.06
CA LEU A 451 -2.28 -12.02 -26.09
C LEU A 451 -0.79 -12.36 -26.22
N HIS A 452 0.12 -11.41 -26.04
CA HIS A 452 1.56 -11.69 -26.04
C HIS A 452 1.95 -12.63 -24.88
N ILE A 453 1.42 -12.35 -23.68
CA ILE A 453 1.65 -13.23 -22.52
C ILE A 453 1.07 -14.61 -22.80
N LEU A 454 -0.18 -14.68 -23.27
CA LEU A 454 -0.84 -15.95 -23.56
C LEU A 454 -0.08 -16.79 -24.60
N ALA A 455 0.38 -16.17 -25.68
CA ALA A 455 1.18 -16.84 -26.71
C ALA A 455 2.51 -17.37 -26.15
N SER A 456 3.20 -16.59 -25.32
CA SER A 456 4.50 -17.01 -24.74
C SER A 456 4.39 -18.22 -23.81
N LYS A 457 3.19 -18.48 -23.26
CA LYS A 457 2.93 -19.59 -22.36
C LYS A 457 2.44 -20.85 -23.05
N TRP A 458 2.28 -20.83 -24.37
CA TRP A 458 1.80 -21.98 -25.13
C TRP A 458 2.49 -23.29 -24.71
N SER A 459 3.82 -23.27 -24.58
CA SER A 459 4.64 -24.44 -24.26
C SER A 459 4.41 -25.00 -22.85
N TRP A 460 3.77 -24.25 -21.96
CA TRP A 460 3.46 -24.68 -20.59
C TRP A 460 2.09 -25.35 -20.47
N TYR A 461 1.23 -25.21 -21.48
CA TYR A 461 -0.08 -25.81 -21.51
C TYR A 461 -0.06 -27.06 -22.40
N ASP A 462 -0.84 -28.08 -22.04
CA ASP A 462 -1.12 -29.17 -22.97
C ASP A 462 -1.67 -28.57 -24.26
N THR A 463 -1.03 -28.87 -25.39
CA THR A 463 -1.37 -28.31 -26.71
C THR A 463 -2.75 -28.74 -27.19
N LYS A 464 -3.41 -29.67 -26.47
CA LYS A 464 -4.80 -30.08 -26.62
C LYS A 464 -5.77 -29.40 -25.66
N ASN A 465 -5.32 -28.43 -24.87
CA ASN A 465 -6.16 -27.75 -23.89
C ASN A 465 -7.15 -26.80 -24.60
N GLU A 466 -8.38 -27.29 -24.80
CA GLU A 466 -9.49 -26.52 -25.39
C GLU A 466 -9.76 -25.20 -24.66
N LEU A 467 -9.55 -25.14 -23.34
CA LEU A 467 -9.76 -23.91 -22.59
C LEU A 467 -8.73 -22.83 -22.97
N TYR A 468 -7.47 -23.20 -23.24
CA TYR A 468 -6.46 -22.28 -23.74
C TYR A 468 -6.90 -21.68 -25.09
N VAL A 469 -7.34 -22.55 -26.01
CA VAL A 469 -7.80 -22.14 -27.34
C VAL A 469 -9.01 -21.21 -27.23
N GLN A 470 -9.98 -21.54 -26.37
CA GLN A 470 -11.16 -20.71 -26.13
C GLN A 470 -10.80 -19.34 -25.58
N VAL A 471 -9.86 -19.25 -24.63
CA VAL A 471 -9.38 -17.96 -24.10
C VAL A 471 -8.68 -17.16 -25.18
N PHE A 472 -7.81 -17.80 -25.97
CA PHE A 472 -7.13 -17.15 -27.10
C PHE A 472 -8.15 -16.60 -28.10
N GLN A 473 -9.12 -17.42 -28.49
CA GLN A 473 -10.19 -17.03 -29.41
C GLN A 473 -11.05 -15.92 -28.84
N THR A 474 -11.36 -15.94 -27.55
CA THR A 474 -12.13 -14.89 -26.88
C THR A 474 -11.44 -13.54 -26.97
N LEU A 475 -10.12 -13.49 -26.71
CA LEU A 475 -9.34 -12.25 -26.82
C LEU A 475 -9.24 -11.74 -28.27
N VAL A 476 -9.04 -12.65 -29.24
CA VAL A 476 -9.03 -12.28 -30.68
C VAL A 476 -10.38 -11.75 -31.13
N ASN A 477 -11.48 -12.42 -30.75
CA ASN A 477 -12.85 -12.01 -31.10
C ASN A 477 -13.22 -10.66 -30.46
N ALA A 478 -12.66 -10.35 -29.30
CA ALA A 478 -12.82 -9.04 -28.66
C ALA A 478 -11.99 -7.91 -29.31
N GLY A 479 -11.21 -8.21 -30.36
CA GLY A 479 -10.40 -7.22 -31.07
C GLY A 479 -8.92 -7.19 -30.68
N GLY A 480 -8.42 -8.25 -30.03
CA GLY A 480 -7.01 -8.38 -29.69
C GLY A 480 -6.11 -8.45 -30.94
N HIS A 481 -5.13 -7.55 -31.02
CA HIS A 481 -4.33 -7.30 -32.19
C HIS A 481 -3.10 -8.22 -32.26
N LEU A 482 -3.08 -9.09 -33.27
CA LEU A 482 -2.08 -10.15 -33.43
C LEU A 482 -0.70 -9.67 -33.93
N TYR A 483 -0.67 -8.51 -34.59
CA TYR A 483 0.53 -7.97 -35.24
C TYR A 483 1.12 -6.74 -34.55
N MET A 484 0.62 -6.44 -33.35
CA MET A 484 1.18 -5.38 -32.50
C MET A 484 2.55 -5.87 -32.04
N ALA A 485 3.56 -5.01 -32.05
CA ALA A 485 4.92 -5.40 -31.71
C ALA A 485 5.32 -4.82 -30.35
N THR A 486 5.91 -5.66 -29.50
CA THR A 486 6.56 -5.21 -28.26
C THR A 486 7.77 -4.31 -28.56
N PRO A 487 8.35 -3.62 -27.57
CA PRO A 487 9.59 -2.87 -27.74
C PRO A 487 10.75 -3.71 -28.31
N GLU A 488 10.76 -5.02 -28.07
CA GLU A 488 11.72 -5.98 -28.63
C GLU A 488 11.40 -6.39 -30.08
N GLY A 489 10.29 -5.90 -30.66
CA GLY A 489 9.85 -6.22 -32.02
C GLY A 489 9.12 -7.56 -32.14
N LYS A 490 8.74 -8.20 -31.03
CA LYS A 490 7.99 -9.45 -31.05
C LYS A 490 6.50 -9.17 -31.20
N THR A 491 5.85 -9.87 -32.12
CA THR A 491 4.38 -9.90 -32.28
C THR A 491 3.80 -11.19 -31.68
N VAL A 492 2.50 -11.23 -31.42
CA VAL A 492 1.80 -12.45 -30.98
C VAL A 492 2.06 -13.60 -31.97
N VAL A 493 1.93 -13.34 -33.28
CA VAL A 493 2.15 -14.35 -34.33
C VAL A 493 3.60 -14.83 -34.38
N SER A 494 4.58 -13.95 -34.20
CA SER A 494 5.99 -14.37 -34.18
C SER A 494 6.32 -15.23 -32.97
N ILE A 495 5.74 -14.92 -31.80
CA ILE A 495 5.88 -15.75 -30.59
C ILE A 495 5.28 -17.14 -30.83
N LEU A 496 4.06 -17.22 -31.37
CA LEU A 496 3.44 -18.51 -31.70
C LEU A 496 4.27 -19.33 -32.68
N LYS A 497 4.86 -18.69 -33.72
CA LYS A 497 5.75 -19.35 -34.68
C LYS A 497 7.01 -19.92 -34.03
N GLU A 498 7.59 -19.18 -33.09
CA GLU A 498 8.73 -19.67 -32.29
C GLU A 498 8.29 -20.91 -31.48
N SER A 499 7.17 -20.83 -30.77
CA SER A 499 6.66 -21.93 -29.93
C SER A 499 6.26 -23.18 -30.71
N VAL A 500 5.72 -23.06 -31.93
CA VAL A 500 5.36 -24.24 -32.74
C VAL A 500 6.59 -25.02 -33.20
N ARG A 501 7.74 -24.36 -33.43
CA ARG A 501 8.99 -25.07 -33.77
C ARG A 501 9.47 -25.98 -32.66
N GLU A 502 9.08 -25.68 -31.42
CA GLU A 502 9.46 -26.41 -30.22
C GLU A 502 8.44 -27.48 -29.82
N ASN A 503 7.23 -27.49 -30.40
CA ASN A 503 6.13 -28.37 -30.01
C ASN A 503 5.71 -29.33 -31.14
N SER A 504 5.42 -30.59 -30.81
CA SER A 504 5.05 -31.61 -31.81
C SER A 504 3.61 -31.51 -32.33
N TYR A 505 2.73 -30.75 -31.67
CA TYR A 505 1.33 -30.59 -32.04
C TYR A 505 0.91 -29.11 -31.95
N CYS A 506 0.21 -28.63 -32.97
CA CYS A 506 -0.41 -27.31 -33.01
C CYS A 506 -1.92 -27.46 -33.21
N HIS A 507 -2.71 -26.79 -32.36
CA HIS A 507 -4.16 -26.82 -32.50
C HIS A 507 -4.60 -26.13 -33.81
N PRO A 508 -5.56 -26.68 -34.58
CA PRO A 508 -5.92 -26.17 -35.91
C PRO A 508 -6.27 -24.67 -35.96
N TYR A 509 -6.97 -24.17 -34.94
CA TYR A 509 -7.30 -22.74 -34.83
C TYR A 509 -6.04 -21.86 -34.82
N LEU A 510 -5.00 -22.28 -34.10
CA LEU A 510 -3.80 -21.48 -33.90
C LEU A 510 -2.84 -21.65 -35.08
N GLU A 511 -2.82 -22.82 -35.71
CA GLU A 511 -2.20 -23.03 -37.02
C GLU A 511 -2.79 -22.08 -38.07
N SER A 512 -4.12 -21.90 -38.08
CA SER A 512 -4.78 -20.96 -39.00
C SER A 512 -4.32 -19.52 -38.78
N ILE A 513 -4.11 -19.11 -37.52
CA ILE A 513 -3.60 -17.77 -37.17
C ILE A 513 -2.13 -17.60 -37.59
N ILE A 514 -1.30 -18.61 -37.33
CA ILE A 514 0.12 -18.60 -37.66
C ILE A 514 0.35 -18.44 -39.17
N ASN A 515 -0.49 -19.09 -39.96
CA ASN A 515 -0.45 -19.08 -41.41
C ASN A 515 -1.23 -17.92 -42.04
N ALA A 516 -1.96 -17.14 -41.25
CA ALA A 516 -2.70 -15.98 -41.73
C ALA A 516 -1.78 -14.86 -42.25
N VAL A 517 -2.17 -14.27 -43.37
CA VAL A 517 -1.51 -13.08 -43.93
C VAL A 517 -1.93 -11.85 -43.14
N PRO A 518 -0.99 -10.98 -42.71
CA PRO A 518 -1.33 -9.76 -41.99
C PRO A 518 -2.29 -8.88 -42.82
N PRO A 519 -3.29 -8.23 -42.19
CA PRO A 519 -4.12 -7.25 -42.88
C PRO A 519 -3.27 -6.16 -43.53
N LEU A 520 -3.69 -5.68 -44.71
CA LEU A 520 -2.99 -4.63 -45.44
C LEU A 520 -2.77 -3.37 -44.58
N THR A 521 -3.74 -3.04 -43.72
CA THR A 521 -3.65 -1.93 -42.76
C THR A 521 -2.48 -2.08 -41.79
N CYS A 522 -2.21 -3.29 -41.28
CA CYS A 522 -1.04 -3.58 -40.44
C CYS A 522 0.27 -3.46 -41.24
N TYR A 523 0.26 -3.90 -42.51
CA TYR A 523 1.42 -3.76 -43.39
C TYR A 523 1.75 -2.29 -43.65
N CYS A 524 0.75 -1.49 -44.01
CA CYS A 524 0.89 -0.04 -44.20
C CYS A 524 1.39 0.65 -42.93
N ALA A 525 0.82 0.33 -41.76
CA ALA A 525 1.26 0.88 -40.48
C ALA A 525 2.75 0.58 -40.19
N ARG A 526 3.21 -0.63 -40.49
CA ARG A 526 4.63 -1.01 -40.37
C ARG A 526 5.52 -0.22 -41.31
N VAL A 527 5.14 -0.06 -42.58
CA VAL A 527 5.90 0.73 -43.56
C VAL A 527 6.02 2.19 -43.10
N ILE A 528 4.92 2.78 -42.62
CA ILE A 528 4.91 4.14 -42.06
C ILE A 528 5.92 4.27 -40.91
N ARG A 529 5.89 3.34 -39.94
CA ARG A 529 6.79 3.34 -38.79
C ARG A 529 8.25 3.08 -39.17
N GLN A 530 8.50 2.16 -40.10
CA GLN A 530 9.85 1.78 -40.55
C GLN A 530 10.55 2.94 -41.27
N HIS A 531 9.81 3.68 -42.11
CA HIS A 531 10.36 4.79 -42.87
C HIS A 531 10.30 6.14 -42.14
N GLY A 532 9.83 6.14 -40.88
CA GLY A 532 9.71 7.37 -40.08
C GLY A 532 8.78 8.41 -40.73
N ILE A 533 7.77 7.96 -41.48
CA ILE A 533 6.82 8.84 -42.17
C ILE A 533 5.98 9.55 -41.09
N PRO A 534 5.93 10.89 -41.05
CA PRO A 534 5.12 11.62 -40.08
C PRO A 534 3.61 11.35 -40.27
N PHE A 535 2.88 11.13 -39.17
CA PHE A 535 1.45 10.79 -39.22
C PHE A 535 0.59 11.47 -38.14
N ASN A 536 1.13 12.47 -37.43
CA ASN A 536 0.43 13.19 -36.34
C ASN A 536 -0.53 14.27 -36.89
N GLU A 537 -1.17 15.04 -36.00
CA GLU A 537 -2.27 15.99 -36.29
C GLU A 537 -2.02 16.95 -37.48
N ASP A 538 -0.78 17.34 -37.73
CA ASP A 538 -0.39 18.20 -38.86
C ASP A 538 -0.52 17.53 -40.25
N TYR A 539 -0.65 16.19 -40.30
CA TYR A 539 -0.53 15.35 -41.51
C TYR A 539 -1.83 14.62 -41.91
N GLN A 540 -2.99 15.07 -41.42
CA GLN A 540 -4.34 14.66 -41.86
C GLN A 540 -4.74 13.18 -41.71
N LEU A 541 -3.96 12.35 -41.01
CA LEU A 541 -4.40 10.98 -40.71
C LEU A 541 -5.53 11.02 -39.65
N PRO A 542 -6.67 10.34 -39.84
CA PRO A 542 -7.70 10.22 -38.80
C PRO A 542 -7.13 9.65 -37.50
N SER A 543 -7.58 10.15 -36.34
CA SER A 543 -7.08 9.74 -35.02
C SER A 543 -7.10 8.22 -34.80
N THR A 544 -8.11 7.52 -35.32
CA THR A 544 -8.22 6.06 -35.28
C THR A 544 -7.07 5.34 -36.02
N LEU A 545 -6.65 5.87 -37.18
CA LEU A 545 -5.51 5.34 -37.93
C LEU A 545 -4.18 5.76 -37.27
N GLN A 546 -4.12 6.93 -36.64
CA GLN A 546 -2.93 7.33 -35.87
C GLN A 546 -2.68 6.35 -34.72
N THR A 547 -3.73 5.99 -33.99
CA THR A 547 -3.66 4.95 -32.95
C THR A 547 -3.15 3.64 -33.54
N LEU A 548 -3.73 3.14 -34.64
CA LEU A 548 -3.28 1.91 -35.29
C LEU A 548 -1.79 1.94 -35.69
N VAL A 549 -1.32 3.04 -36.29
CA VAL A 549 0.08 3.22 -36.68
C VAL A 549 0.99 3.26 -35.45
N SER A 550 0.56 3.92 -34.38
CA SER A 550 1.32 4.02 -33.13
C SER A 550 1.57 2.65 -32.46
N LEU A 551 0.63 1.70 -32.60
CA LEU A 551 0.74 0.34 -32.04
C LEU A 551 1.83 -0.52 -32.74
N HIS A 552 2.33 -0.13 -33.90
CA HIS A 552 3.36 -0.89 -34.62
C HIS A 552 4.77 -0.38 -34.28
N SER A 553 5.78 -1.25 -34.32
CA SER A 553 7.18 -0.86 -34.11
C SER A 553 7.89 -0.54 -35.43
N ALA A 554 8.95 0.28 -35.37
CA ALA A 554 9.80 0.58 -36.52
C ALA A 554 10.79 -0.55 -36.88
N ARG A 555 10.91 -1.59 -36.03
CA ARG A 555 11.85 -2.70 -36.20
C ARG A 555 11.10 -4.01 -36.38
N GLY A 556 11.04 -4.50 -37.61
CA GLY A 556 10.53 -5.85 -37.90
C GLY A 556 10.60 -6.18 -39.39
N LEU A 557 11.52 -7.09 -39.73
CA LEU A 557 11.92 -7.64 -41.05
C LEU A 557 13.10 -6.93 -41.75
N SER A 558 14.28 -7.53 -41.63
CA SER A 558 15.22 -7.63 -42.75
C SER A 558 14.50 -8.32 -43.90
N LEU A 559 14.09 -7.57 -44.93
CA LEU A 559 13.60 -8.15 -46.18
C LEU A 559 14.74 -8.96 -46.84
N PRO A 560 14.44 -10.08 -47.51
CA PRO A 560 15.42 -10.73 -48.36
C PRO A 560 15.83 -9.75 -49.46
N SER A 561 17.15 -9.70 -49.72
CA SER A 561 17.75 -8.95 -50.81
C SER A 561 16.91 -9.08 -52.09
N PRO A 562 16.58 -7.97 -52.79
CA PRO A 562 15.88 -8.08 -54.06
C PRO A 562 16.75 -8.89 -55.02
N ALA A 563 16.24 -10.06 -55.40
CA ALA A 563 16.82 -10.85 -56.46
C ALA A 563 16.65 -10.12 -57.80
N ALA A 564 17.76 -10.06 -58.53
CA ALA A 564 17.89 -9.80 -59.96
C ALA A 564 17.49 -8.40 -60.47
N SER A 565 18.52 -7.58 -60.65
CA SER A 565 18.63 -6.75 -61.86
C SER A 565 18.57 -7.67 -63.10
N CYS A 566 17.42 -7.78 -63.74
CA CYS A 566 17.36 -8.05 -65.18
C CYS A 566 17.75 -6.76 -65.91
N SER A 567 18.96 -6.71 -66.42
CA SER A 567 19.38 -5.75 -67.45
C SER A 567 18.99 -6.26 -68.82
N ILE A 568 18.41 -5.38 -69.63
CA ILE A 568 18.28 -5.51 -71.09
C ILE A 568 19.68 -5.59 -71.72
#